data_AF-A0A7W5Q2J8-F1
#
_entry.id   AF-A0A7W5Q2J8-F1
#
_cell.length_a   1.000
_cell.length_b   1.000
_cell.length_c   1.000
_cell.angle_alpha   90.00
_cell.angle_beta   90.00
_cell.angle_gamma   90.00
#
_symmetry.space_group_name_H-M   'P 1'
#
loop_
_entity.id
_entity.type
_entity.pdbx_description
1 polymer ?
#
loop_
_entity_poly.entity_id
_entity_poly.type
_entity_poly.pdbx_seq_one_letter_code
_entity_poly.pdbx_strand_id
1 'polypeptide(L)'
;MSAAQKDTSQEKTKGGDAYNFAYLDEQTKRMIRRAILKAVAVPGYQVPFGGREMPLAYGWGTGGIQVTASVIGPKDVLKVIDQGADDTTNAVSIRRFFTRVAGVETTEATSDATVIQTRHRVPETPLAEGQILVYQVPQPEPLRGLEPREMETRKMHAYAEYGLMQVRLYEDIARFGQIVTAHSYPVMVNGRHLMSPTPIPKFDNPKMTHNPAIQLFGAGREKRIYAVPPYTTVRSLDFDDHPFKVQSWKSCCALCGATDSYLDEVVTDDKGGRMFVCSDTDHCATRRAAGHVGPEGGNPTALALTSLNETEKEPS
;
A
#
# COMPACT_ATOMS: atom_id res chain seq x y z
N MET A 1 15.60 -20.61 -63.59
CA MET A 1 16.30 -21.27 -62.47
C MET A 1 17.01 -20.15 -61.70
N SER A 2 16.29 -19.43 -60.84
CA SER A 2 16.10 -19.69 -59.40
C SER A 2 17.41 -19.64 -58.60
N ALA A 3 17.60 -18.54 -57.87
CA ALA A 3 18.07 -18.56 -56.48
C ALA A 3 17.73 -17.21 -55.85
N ALA A 4 16.52 -17.14 -55.28
CA ALA A 4 16.14 -16.09 -54.35
C ALA A 4 16.87 -16.34 -53.03
N GLN A 5 17.85 -15.50 -52.67
CA GLN A 5 18.32 -15.40 -51.30
C GLN A 5 17.29 -14.58 -50.53
N LYS A 6 16.45 -15.29 -49.77
CA LYS A 6 15.58 -14.71 -48.74
C LYS A 6 16.48 -14.19 -47.63
N ASP A 7 16.47 -12.87 -47.47
CA ASP A 7 17.03 -12.19 -46.32
C ASP A 7 16.12 -12.47 -45.11
N THR A 8 16.49 -13.47 -44.31
CA THR A 8 15.82 -13.79 -43.05
C THR A 8 16.39 -12.91 -41.93
N SER A 9 16.04 -11.63 -41.96
CA SER A 9 16.17 -10.73 -40.81
C SER A 9 14.81 -10.12 -40.50
N GLN A 10 13.82 -10.98 -40.23
CA GLN A 10 12.64 -10.57 -39.46
C GLN A 10 13.04 -10.58 -37.99
N GLU A 11 13.69 -9.49 -37.59
CA GLU A 11 13.94 -9.17 -36.19
C GLU A 11 12.60 -8.85 -35.53
N LYS A 12 12.35 -9.52 -34.40
CA LYS A 12 11.12 -9.46 -33.61
C LYS A 12 10.84 -8.04 -33.11
N THR A 13 10.04 -7.27 -33.82
CA THR A 13 9.32 -6.13 -33.25
C THR A 13 8.08 -6.65 -32.51
N LYS A 14 8.26 -7.08 -31.25
CA LYS A 14 7.15 -7.46 -30.36
C LYS A 14 6.92 -6.40 -29.28
N GLY A 15 6.16 -5.36 -29.63
CA GLY A 15 5.19 -4.73 -28.72
C GLY A 15 5.65 -3.70 -27.67
N GLY A 16 6.85 -3.10 -27.78
CA GLY A 16 7.40 -2.16 -26.78
C GLY A 16 7.30 -0.65 -27.10
N ASP A 17 6.98 -0.25 -28.32
CA ASP A 17 7.31 1.10 -28.84
C ASP A 17 6.26 2.21 -28.62
N ALA A 18 5.11 1.97 -27.98
CA ALA A 18 4.05 2.97 -27.92
C ALA A 18 4.14 3.97 -26.76
N TYR A 19 4.83 3.62 -25.66
CA TYR A 19 4.85 4.43 -24.43
C TYR A 19 6.28 4.59 -23.91
N ASN A 20 6.55 5.71 -23.22
CA ASN A 20 7.82 5.87 -22.49
C ASN A 20 7.94 4.79 -21.40
N PHE A 21 9.17 4.46 -20.98
CA PHE A 21 9.38 3.50 -19.88
C PHE A 21 8.54 3.89 -18.66
N ALA A 22 7.81 2.94 -18.08
CA ALA A 22 6.88 3.19 -16.98
C ALA A 22 5.79 4.25 -17.30
N TYR A 23 5.38 4.34 -18.56
CA TYR A 23 4.29 5.16 -19.12
C TYR A 23 4.50 6.68 -19.10
N LEU A 24 4.91 7.27 -17.97
CA LEU A 24 5.04 8.71 -17.80
C LEU A 24 6.16 9.29 -18.66
N ASP A 25 5.97 10.50 -19.20
CA ASP A 25 7.05 11.27 -19.81
C ASP A 25 8.12 11.70 -18.79
N GLU A 26 9.32 12.03 -19.26
CA GLU A 26 10.44 12.40 -18.39
C GLU A 26 10.24 13.74 -17.66
N GLN A 27 9.44 14.67 -18.19
CA GLN A 27 9.15 15.93 -17.50
C GLN A 27 8.29 15.68 -16.26
N THR A 28 7.26 14.83 -16.40
CA THR A 28 6.35 14.43 -15.33
C THR A 28 7.13 13.65 -14.26
N LYS A 29 7.95 12.66 -14.65
CA LYS A 29 8.85 11.96 -13.71
C LYS A 29 9.79 12.92 -12.99
N ARG A 30 10.44 13.84 -13.72
CA ARG A 30 11.37 14.82 -13.12
C ARG A 30 10.66 15.71 -12.10
N MET A 31 9.41 16.09 -12.35
CA MET A 31 8.60 16.86 -11.40
C MET A 31 8.24 16.03 -10.15
N ILE A 32 7.78 14.79 -10.33
CA ILE A 32 7.46 13.88 -9.22
C ILE A 32 8.70 13.60 -8.37
N ARG A 33 9.86 13.32 -8.99
CA ARG A 33 11.13 13.11 -8.30
C ARG A 33 11.53 14.31 -7.44
N ARG A 34 11.33 15.55 -7.91
CA ARG A 34 11.56 16.75 -7.09
C ARG A 34 10.60 16.82 -5.89
N ALA A 35 9.33 16.47 -6.08
CA ALA A 35 8.35 16.43 -4.99
C ALA A 35 8.72 15.35 -3.95
N ILE A 36 9.15 14.17 -4.40
CA ILE A 36 9.63 13.08 -3.52
C ILE A 36 10.83 13.56 -2.71
N LEU A 37 11.84 14.18 -3.33
CA LEU A 37 13.01 14.69 -2.60
C LEU A 37 12.61 15.73 -1.54
N LYS A 38 11.64 16.60 -1.82
CA LYS A 38 11.10 17.55 -0.84
C LYS A 38 10.33 16.85 0.29
N ALA A 39 9.56 15.81 -0.04
CA ALA A 39 8.81 15.03 0.94
C ALA A 39 9.73 14.26 1.89
N VAL A 40 10.82 13.68 1.38
CA VAL A 40 11.84 13.02 2.19
C VAL A 40 12.54 14.02 3.11
N ALA A 41 12.87 15.21 2.60
CA ALA A 41 13.54 16.26 3.39
C ALA A 41 12.63 16.91 4.46
N VAL A 42 11.30 16.80 4.32
CA VAL A 42 10.32 17.32 5.27
C VAL A 42 9.33 16.21 5.64
N PRO A 43 9.73 15.25 6.51
CA PRO A 43 8.93 14.07 6.80
C PRO A 43 7.51 14.40 7.28
N GLY A 44 6.53 13.72 6.70
CA GLY A 44 5.10 13.91 6.99
C GLY A 44 4.44 15.15 6.36
N TYR A 45 5.19 16.03 5.70
CA TYR A 45 4.61 17.19 5.00
C TYR A 45 4.03 16.80 3.63
N GLN A 46 2.83 17.28 3.36
CA GLN A 46 2.08 17.03 2.13
C GLN A 46 2.55 17.95 0.99
N VAL A 47 3.54 17.52 0.21
CA VAL A 47 4.10 18.29 -0.91
C VAL A 47 3.10 18.29 -2.09
N PRO A 48 2.66 19.47 -2.57
CA PRO A 48 1.82 19.54 -3.76
C PRO A 48 2.61 19.16 -5.02
N PHE A 49 1.98 18.40 -5.93
CA PHE A 49 2.58 18.03 -7.20
C PHE A 49 1.59 18.12 -8.36
N GLY A 50 2.08 18.41 -9.56
CA GLY A 50 1.26 18.55 -10.77
C GLY A 50 0.88 17.20 -11.38
N GLY A 51 0.21 16.33 -10.62
CA GLY A 51 -0.17 14.98 -11.07
C GLY A 51 -1.01 14.99 -12.36
N ARG A 52 -0.89 13.91 -13.14
CA ARG A 52 -1.56 13.71 -14.42
C ARG A 52 -2.68 12.69 -14.32
N GLU A 53 -3.60 12.77 -15.27
CA GLU A 53 -4.53 11.70 -15.57
C GLU A 53 -3.76 10.42 -15.93
N MET A 54 -4.24 9.29 -15.45
CA MET A 54 -3.66 7.96 -15.69
C MET A 54 -4.70 7.10 -16.40
N PRO A 55 -4.32 5.98 -17.04
CA PRO A 55 -5.27 5.06 -17.69
C PRO A 55 -6.07 4.21 -16.67
N LEU A 56 -6.28 4.74 -15.47
CA LEU A 56 -7.16 4.25 -14.41
C LEU A 56 -7.94 5.42 -13.83
N ALA A 57 -9.19 5.16 -13.42
CA ALA A 57 -10.03 6.19 -12.81
C ALA A 57 -9.39 6.75 -11.53
N TYR A 58 -9.60 8.05 -11.26
CA TYR A 58 -9.21 8.63 -9.98
C TYR A 58 -9.85 7.85 -8.81
N GLY A 59 -9.07 7.63 -7.75
CA GLY A 59 -9.47 6.79 -6.62
C GLY A 59 -8.94 5.35 -6.69
N TRP A 60 -8.51 4.89 -7.86
CA TRP A 60 -7.92 3.56 -8.06
C TRP A 60 -6.38 3.60 -8.02
N GLY A 61 -5.82 4.33 -7.05
CA GLY A 61 -4.38 4.31 -6.79
C GLY A 61 -3.49 5.16 -7.71
N THR A 62 -4.06 6.07 -8.52
CA THR A 62 -3.30 6.84 -9.52
C THR A 62 -2.10 7.62 -8.98
N GLY A 63 -2.13 8.03 -7.71
CA GLY A 63 -0.97 8.66 -7.05
C GLY A 63 0.17 7.69 -6.78
N GLY A 64 -0.15 6.49 -6.26
CA GLY A 64 0.83 5.43 -6.06
C GLY A 64 1.47 5.00 -7.38
N ILE A 65 0.67 4.83 -8.45
CA ILE A 65 1.18 4.48 -9.78
C ILE A 65 2.14 5.55 -10.30
N GLN A 66 1.82 6.84 -10.15
CA GLN A 66 2.70 7.92 -10.58
C GLN A 66 4.02 7.96 -9.81
N VAL A 67 3.98 7.69 -8.50
CA VAL A 67 5.18 7.59 -7.66
C VAL A 67 6.02 6.39 -8.09
N THR A 68 5.43 5.19 -8.18
CA THR A 68 6.09 3.96 -8.65
C THR A 68 6.74 4.16 -10.01
N ALA A 69 6.02 4.70 -11.00
CA ALA A 69 6.54 4.99 -12.33
C ALA A 69 7.71 5.99 -12.35
N SER A 70 7.86 6.79 -11.30
CA SER A 70 8.92 7.79 -11.18
C SER A 70 10.16 7.27 -10.43
N VAL A 71 10.02 6.19 -9.63
CA VAL A 71 11.12 5.61 -8.84
C VAL A 71 11.63 4.29 -9.40
N ILE A 72 10.78 3.52 -10.08
CA ILE A 72 11.13 2.21 -10.61
C ILE A 72 12.15 2.32 -11.75
N GLY A 73 13.10 1.38 -11.79
CA GLY A 73 14.11 1.20 -12.82
C GLY A 73 14.04 -0.21 -13.44
N PRO A 74 14.79 -0.45 -14.54
CA PRO A 74 14.71 -1.71 -15.29
C PRO A 74 15.18 -2.97 -14.55
N LYS A 75 15.87 -2.81 -13.41
CA LYS A 75 16.40 -3.91 -12.59
C LYS A 75 15.61 -4.12 -11.30
N ASP A 76 14.56 -3.32 -11.09
CA ASP A 76 13.73 -3.46 -9.90
C ASP A 76 12.81 -4.67 -10.02
N VAL A 77 12.51 -5.26 -8.86
CA VAL A 77 11.53 -6.33 -8.71
C VAL A 77 10.31 -5.72 -8.02
N LEU A 78 9.17 -5.69 -8.72
CA LEU A 78 7.95 -5.04 -8.26
C LEU A 78 7.00 -6.03 -7.58
N LYS A 79 6.63 -5.75 -6.33
CA LYS A 79 5.47 -6.36 -5.67
C LYS A 79 4.32 -5.37 -5.62
N VAL A 80 3.09 -5.82 -5.87
CA VAL A 80 1.89 -4.98 -5.80
C VAL A 80 0.82 -5.70 -4.99
N ILE A 81 0.32 -5.07 -3.93
CA ILE A 81 -0.70 -5.61 -3.04
C ILE A 81 -1.86 -4.62 -2.85
N ASP A 82 -3.08 -5.16 -2.72
CA ASP A 82 -4.27 -4.44 -2.26
C ASP A 82 -4.96 -5.31 -1.21
N GLN A 83 -5.35 -4.73 -0.07
CA GLN A 83 -5.82 -5.46 1.11
C GLN A 83 -4.84 -6.54 1.61
N GLY A 84 -3.53 -6.40 1.33
CA GLY A 84 -2.50 -7.37 1.74
C GLY A 84 -2.29 -8.53 0.77
N ALA A 85 -3.11 -8.63 -0.29
CA ALA A 85 -3.06 -9.72 -1.25
C ALA A 85 -2.63 -9.25 -2.65
N ASP A 86 -1.85 -10.10 -3.32
CA ASP A 86 -1.28 -9.85 -4.65
C ASP A 86 -2.26 -10.16 -5.80
N ASP A 87 -3.31 -10.95 -5.55
CA ASP A 87 -4.26 -11.49 -6.53
C ASP A 87 -5.58 -10.70 -6.61
N THR A 88 -5.72 -9.65 -5.80
CA THR A 88 -6.85 -8.73 -5.91
C THR A 88 -6.90 -8.04 -7.27
N THR A 89 -8.11 -7.74 -7.74
CA THR A 89 -8.35 -7.17 -9.07
C THR A 89 -7.53 -5.92 -9.37
N ASN A 90 -7.41 -5.02 -8.39
CA ASN A 90 -6.63 -3.79 -8.52
C ASN A 90 -5.11 -4.07 -8.49
N ALA A 91 -4.62 -4.96 -7.62
CA ALA A 91 -3.20 -5.33 -7.58
C ALA A 91 -2.75 -5.99 -8.89
N VAL A 92 -3.53 -6.94 -9.40
CA VAL A 92 -3.28 -7.62 -10.69
C VAL A 92 -3.28 -6.60 -11.83
N SER A 93 -4.25 -5.67 -11.86
CA SER A 93 -4.34 -4.63 -12.88
C SER A 93 -3.09 -3.73 -12.90
N ILE A 94 -2.67 -3.24 -11.74
CA ILE A 94 -1.50 -2.37 -11.60
C ILE A 94 -0.20 -3.12 -11.93
N ARG A 95 -0.06 -4.38 -11.47
CA ARG A 95 1.10 -5.22 -11.78
C ARG A 95 1.21 -5.46 -13.28
N ARG A 96 0.12 -5.88 -13.93
CA ARG A 96 0.05 -6.07 -15.40
C ARG A 96 0.36 -4.77 -16.16
N PHE A 97 -0.11 -3.63 -15.65
CA PHE A 97 0.22 -2.32 -16.22
C PHE A 97 1.74 -2.11 -16.23
N PHE A 98 2.43 -2.26 -15.10
CA PHE A 98 3.88 -2.09 -15.04
C PHE A 98 4.68 -3.14 -15.82
N THR A 99 4.25 -4.41 -15.81
CA THR A 99 4.85 -5.44 -16.67
C THR A 99 4.77 -5.03 -18.14
N ARG A 100 3.64 -4.43 -18.57
CA ARG A 100 3.44 -3.98 -19.95
C ARG A 100 4.26 -2.73 -20.31
N VAL A 101 4.33 -1.73 -19.44
CA VAL A 101 4.93 -0.42 -19.76
C VAL A 101 6.39 -0.27 -19.32
N ALA A 102 6.89 -1.16 -18.47
CA ALA A 102 8.25 -1.12 -17.94
C ALA A 102 9.01 -2.44 -18.12
N GLY A 103 8.32 -3.57 -18.35
CA GLY A 103 8.98 -4.87 -18.53
C GLY A 103 9.78 -5.34 -17.32
N VAL A 104 9.44 -4.84 -16.12
CA VAL A 104 10.11 -5.16 -14.86
C VAL A 104 9.75 -6.55 -14.36
N GLU A 105 10.66 -7.18 -13.63
CA GLU A 105 10.37 -8.41 -12.91
C GLU A 105 9.35 -8.12 -11.80
N THR A 106 8.53 -9.12 -11.49
CA THR A 106 7.51 -9.01 -10.45
C THR A 106 7.58 -10.19 -9.51
N THR A 107 7.30 -9.98 -8.24
CA THR A 107 7.29 -11.02 -7.21
C THR A 107 6.08 -10.88 -6.30
N GLU A 108 5.69 -11.99 -5.68
CA GLU A 108 4.75 -12.02 -4.56
C GLU A 108 5.49 -12.11 -3.22
N ALA A 109 6.79 -12.43 -3.21
CA ALA A 109 7.58 -12.50 -1.99
C ALA A 109 8.03 -11.10 -1.55
N THR A 110 7.66 -10.70 -0.33
CA THR A 110 8.01 -9.38 0.22
C THR A 110 9.52 -9.19 0.34
N SER A 111 10.27 -10.26 0.65
CA SER A 111 11.73 -10.22 0.80
C SER A 111 12.47 -9.93 -0.51
N ASP A 112 11.86 -10.28 -1.64
CA ASP A 112 12.53 -10.26 -2.96
C ASP A 112 12.22 -8.96 -3.72
N ALA A 113 11.23 -8.20 -3.26
CA ALA A 113 10.81 -6.95 -3.90
C ALA A 113 11.78 -5.82 -3.58
N THR A 114 12.14 -5.00 -4.57
CA THR A 114 12.86 -3.74 -4.35
C THR A 114 11.88 -2.56 -4.26
N VAL A 115 10.75 -2.65 -4.95
CA VAL A 115 9.64 -1.69 -4.87
C VAL A 115 8.35 -2.44 -4.55
N ILE A 116 7.66 -2.02 -3.50
CA ILE A 116 6.37 -2.57 -3.09
C ILE A 116 5.32 -1.47 -3.22
N GLN A 117 4.34 -1.62 -4.11
CA GLN A 117 3.19 -0.72 -4.15
C GLN A 117 2.02 -1.33 -3.38
N THR A 118 1.55 -0.64 -2.36
CA THR A 118 0.52 -1.14 -1.46
C THR A 118 -0.72 -0.25 -1.40
N ARG A 119 -1.87 -0.89 -1.19
CA ARG A 119 -3.11 -0.26 -0.75
C ARG A 119 -3.63 -0.95 0.52
N HIS A 120 -3.81 -0.14 1.57
CA HIS A 120 -4.42 -0.48 2.85
C HIS A 120 -3.67 -1.46 3.76
N ARG A 121 -2.47 -1.93 3.41
CA ARG A 121 -1.69 -2.81 4.30
C ARG A 121 -0.20 -2.48 4.30
N VAL A 122 0.47 -2.78 5.40
CA VAL A 122 1.93 -2.94 5.44
C VAL A 122 2.22 -4.43 5.61
N PRO A 123 3.12 -5.03 4.81
CA PRO A 123 3.46 -6.45 4.94
C PRO A 123 3.79 -6.84 6.38
N GLU A 124 3.48 -8.08 6.75
CA GLU A 124 3.88 -8.65 8.05
C GLU A 124 5.38 -8.92 8.08
N THR A 125 5.93 -9.32 6.94
CA THR A 125 7.38 -9.49 6.75
C THR A 125 8.08 -8.14 6.92
N PRO A 126 9.04 -8.01 7.86
CA PRO A 126 9.79 -6.77 8.07
C PRO A 126 10.51 -6.33 6.80
N LEU A 127 10.44 -5.03 6.50
CA LEU A 127 11.13 -4.46 5.35
C LEU A 127 12.62 -4.21 5.65
N ALA A 128 13.43 -4.25 4.61
CA ALA A 128 14.88 -4.10 4.66
C ALA A 128 15.36 -2.80 3.99
N GLU A 129 16.62 -2.44 4.26
CA GLU A 129 17.29 -1.35 3.56
C GLU A 129 17.30 -1.61 2.03
N GLY A 130 17.17 -0.54 1.26
CA GLY A 130 17.09 -0.62 -0.21
C GLY A 130 15.69 -0.86 -0.75
N GLN A 131 14.72 -1.27 0.08
CA GLN A 131 13.32 -1.37 -0.34
C GLN A 131 12.62 0.00 -0.31
N ILE A 132 11.66 0.18 -1.23
CA ILE A 132 10.77 1.34 -1.28
C ILE A 132 9.31 0.86 -1.17
N LEU A 133 8.61 1.31 -0.14
CA LEU A 133 7.18 1.06 0.04
C LEU A 133 6.37 2.27 -0.44
N VAL A 134 5.54 2.08 -1.47
CA VAL A 134 4.72 3.11 -2.10
C VAL A 134 3.24 2.91 -1.74
N TYR A 135 2.69 3.79 -0.92
CA TYR A 135 1.30 3.77 -0.48
C TYR A 135 0.38 4.50 -1.46
N GLN A 136 -0.74 3.87 -1.79
CA GLN A 136 -1.88 4.51 -2.44
C GLN A 136 -2.70 5.30 -1.42
N VAL A 137 -2.92 6.59 -1.67
CA VAL A 137 -3.58 7.49 -0.71
C VAL A 137 -4.84 8.13 -1.29
N PRO A 138 -6.04 7.83 -0.74
CA PRO A 138 -7.27 8.50 -1.14
C PRO A 138 -7.43 9.89 -0.50
N GLN A 139 -7.00 10.05 0.75
CA GLN A 139 -7.08 11.30 1.53
C GLN A 139 -5.75 11.53 2.28
N PRO A 140 -4.93 12.51 1.86
CA PRO A 140 -3.63 12.78 2.48
C PRO A 140 -3.73 13.64 3.74
N GLU A 141 -4.80 14.42 3.89
CA GLU A 141 -4.96 15.41 4.95
C GLU A 141 -5.59 14.77 6.20
N PRO A 142 -4.84 14.56 7.30
CA PRO A 142 -5.38 13.94 8.52
C PRO A 142 -6.48 14.78 9.18
N LEU A 143 -6.50 16.10 8.97
CA LEU A 143 -7.51 17.00 9.56
C LEU A 143 -8.77 17.13 8.69
N ARG A 144 -8.86 16.47 7.53
CA ARG A 144 -9.93 16.70 6.55
C ARG A 144 -11.34 16.49 7.13
N GLY A 145 -11.51 15.51 8.01
CA GLY A 145 -12.78 15.23 8.67
C GLY A 145 -13.21 16.30 9.69
N LEU A 146 -12.29 17.16 10.11
CA LEU A 146 -12.48 18.19 11.14
C LEU A 146 -12.56 19.59 10.49
N GLU A 147 -11.70 19.85 9.52
CA GLU A 147 -11.69 21.07 8.71
C GLU A 147 -11.65 20.71 7.22
N PRO A 148 -12.76 20.89 6.47
CA PRO A 148 -12.83 20.49 5.07
C PRO A 148 -12.02 21.40 4.15
N ARG A 149 -11.62 22.61 4.56
CA ARG A 149 -10.93 23.58 3.70
C ARG A 149 -9.42 23.36 3.73
N GLU A 150 -8.85 23.13 2.55
CA GLU A 150 -7.40 23.01 2.34
C GLU A 150 -6.61 24.26 2.78
N MET A 151 -7.20 25.45 2.61
CA MET A 151 -6.54 26.69 2.99
C MET A 151 -6.31 26.78 4.51
N GLU A 152 -7.27 26.30 5.30
CA GLU A 152 -7.21 26.34 6.76
C GLU A 152 -6.31 25.22 7.30
N THR A 153 -6.51 23.98 6.84
CA THR A 153 -5.63 22.85 7.21
C THR A 153 -4.16 23.13 6.89
N ARG A 154 -3.84 23.77 5.75
CA ARG A 154 -2.47 24.22 5.45
C ARG A 154 -1.90 25.17 6.50
N LYS A 155 -2.68 26.13 7.01
CA LYS A 155 -2.25 27.04 8.08
C LYS A 155 -2.02 26.26 9.37
N MET A 156 -2.91 25.32 9.70
CA MET A 156 -2.76 24.47 10.89
C MET A 156 -1.46 23.65 10.82
N HIS A 157 -1.11 23.09 9.67
CA HIS A 157 0.19 22.42 9.49
C HIS A 157 1.38 23.38 9.62
N ALA A 158 1.28 24.59 9.05
CA ALA A 158 2.32 25.61 9.14
C ALA A 158 2.61 26.02 10.59
N TYR A 159 1.56 26.23 11.39
CA TYR A 159 1.65 26.64 12.80
C TYR A 159 1.69 25.49 13.81
N ALA A 160 1.64 24.23 13.35
CA ALA A 160 1.56 23.04 14.20
C ALA A 160 0.33 23.00 15.13
N GLU A 161 -0.80 23.54 14.67
CA GLU A 161 -2.06 23.61 15.44
C GLU A 161 -2.85 22.28 15.36
N TYR A 162 -2.33 21.23 16.00
CA TYR A 162 -2.92 19.89 15.96
C TYR A 162 -3.86 19.57 17.13
N GLY A 163 -4.14 20.54 18.01
CA GLY A 163 -5.01 20.36 19.18
C GLY A 163 -6.41 19.84 18.81
N LEU A 164 -6.93 20.24 17.64
CA LEU A 164 -8.24 19.78 17.16
C LEU A 164 -8.29 18.26 16.97
N MET A 165 -7.20 17.62 16.56
CA MET A 165 -7.14 16.17 16.44
C MET A 165 -7.19 15.49 17.81
N GLN A 166 -6.53 16.05 18.82
CA GLN A 166 -6.59 15.52 20.19
C GLN A 166 -8.00 15.63 20.77
N VAL A 167 -8.69 16.75 20.55
CA VAL A 167 -10.10 16.91 20.94
C VAL A 167 -10.96 15.82 20.30
N ARG A 168 -10.80 15.58 18.99
CA ARG A 168 -11.55 14.54 18.27
C ARG A 168 -11.34 13.14 18.86
N LEU A 169 -10.09 12.77 19.18
CA LEU A 169 -9.78 11.46 19.77
C LEU A 169 -10.36 11.34 21.18
N TYR A 170 -10.34 12.42 21.97
CA TYR A 170 -10.91 12.42 23.32
C TYR A 170 -12.44 12.37 23.31
N GLU A 171 -13.11 12.94 22.29
CA GLU A 171 -14.55 12.80 22.11
C GLU A 171 -14.97 11.33 21.90
N ASP A 172 -14.15 10.53 21.19
CA ASP A 172 -14.40 9.09 21.04
C ASP A 172 -14.33 8.39 22.40
N ILE A 173 -13.31 8.71 23.21
CA ILE A 173 -13.14 8.16 24.56
C ILE A 173 -14.34 8.54 25.44
N ALA A 174 -14.75 9.81 25.44
CA ALA A 174 -15.87 10.28 26.25
C ALA A 174 -17.21 9.61 25.87
N ARG A 175 -17.42 9.31 24.58
CA ARG A 175 -18.67 8.71 24.08
C ARG A 175 -18.70 7.19 24.16
N PHE A 176 -17.56 6.52 23.92
CA PHE A 176 -17.50 5.08 23.69
C PHE A 176 -16.53 4.35 24.64
N GLY A 177 -15.83 5.07 25.51
CA GLY A 177 -14.81 4.52 26.42
C GLY A 177 -13.51 4.13 25.73
N GLN A 178 -13.39 4.35 24.42
CA GLN A 178 -12.22 4.00 23.62
C GLN A 178 -12.19 4.83 22.33
N ILE A 179 -11.01 4.96 21.73
CA ILE A 179 -10.87 5.55 20.41
C ILE A 179 -11.40 4.57 19.36
N VAL A 180 -12.41 4.99 18.60
CA VAL A 180 -13.11 4.13 17.62
C VAL A 180 -12.40 4.08 16.27
N THR A 181 -11.47 5.01 16.02
CA THR A 181 -10.67 5.07 14.79
C THR A 181 -9.88 3.77 14.59
N ALA A 182 -10.30 2.95 13.62
CA ALA A 182 -9.73 1.63 13.36
C ALA A 182 -8.67 1.60 12.24
N HIS A 183 -8.71 2.57 11.32
CA HIS A 183 -7.82 2.71 10.18
C HIS A 183 -7.53 4.20 9.94
N SER A 184 -6.54 4.52 9.09
CA SER A 184 -6.09 5.91 8.88
C SER A 184 -5.75 6.63 10.19
N TYR A 185 -5.27 5.89 11.18
CA TYR A 185 -5.10 6.41 12.53
C TYR A 185 -3.96 7.45 12.56
N PRO A 186 -4.21 8.69 13.00
CA PRO A 186 -3.26 9.78 12.84
C PRO A 186 -1.94 9.53 13.57
N VAL A 187 -0.83 9.85 12.90
CA VAL A 187 0.52 9.70 13.44
C VAL A 187 1.26 11.04 13.46
N MET A 188 2.12 11.23 14.46
CA MET A 188 3.11 12.30 14.52
C MET A 188 4.44 11.77 13.96
N VAL A 189 4.88 12.36 12.85
CA VAL A 189 6.12 11.98 12.17
C VAL A 189 7.24 12.92 12.57
N ASN A 190 8.38 12.34 12.95
CA ASN A 190 9.59 13.05 13.36
C ASN A 190 9.32 14.15 14.41
N GLY A 191 8.38 13.90 15.32
CA GLY A 191 7.97 14.83 16.36
C GLY A 191 7.36 16.16 15.87
N ARG A 192 7.04 16.31 14.58
CA ARG A 192 6.62 17.61 14.01
C ARG A 192 5.36 17.58 13.17
N HIS A 193 5.22 16.69 12.19
CA HIS A 193 4.07 16.73 11.28
C HIS A 193 3.05 15.67 11.68
N LEU A 194 1.81 16.11 11.91
CA LEU A 194 0.66 15.21 11.88
C LEU A 194 0.51 14.67 10.45
N MET A 195 0.34 13.36 10.30
CA MET A 195 0.26 12.69 9.01
C MET A 195 -0.86 11.65 9.02
N SER A 196 -1.57 11.54 7.90
CA SER A 196 -2.43 10.39 7.61
C SER A 196 -1.55 9.24 7.11
N PRO A 197 -1.53 8.06 7.76
CA PRO A 197 -0.76 6.93 7.27
C PRO A 197 -1.45 6.16 6.13
N THR A 198 -2.36 6.80 5.39
CA THR A 198 -3.32 6.16 4.46
C THR A 198 -4.30 5.21 5.19
N PRO A 199 -5.34 4.65 4.54
CA PRO A 199 -6.24 3.66 5.16
C PRO A 199 -5.61 2.30 5.47
N ILE A 200 -4.39 2.28 6.04
CA ILE A 200 -3.90 1.10 6.74
C ILE A 200 -4.66 0.94 8.07
N PRO A 201 -4.90 -0.29 8.54
CA PRO A 201 -5.41 -0.51 9.88
C PRO A 201 -4.43 0.04 10.90
N LYS A 202 -4.92 0.52 12.05
CA LYS A 202 -4.04 0.97 13.14
C LYS A 202 -3.05 -0.12 13.60
N PHE A 203 -3.39 -1.40 13.37
CA PHE A 203 -2.48 -2.54 13.53
C PHE A 203 -1.14 -2.37 12.80
N ASP A 204 -1.13 -1.72 11.63
CA ASP A 204 0.07 -1.55 10.83
C ASP A 204 0.89 -0.30 11.22
N ASN A 205 0.33 0.65 11.99
CA ASN A 205 1.05 1.87 12.39
C ASN A 205 2.40 1.60 13.08
N PRO A 206 2.53 0.63 14.02
CA PRO A 206 3.81 0.31 14.65
C PRO A 206 4.90 -0.13 13.65
N LYS A 207 4.53 -0.66 12.48
CA LYS A 207 5.50 -1.08 11.45
C LYS A 207 6.15 0.10 10.72
N MET A 208 5.60 1.30 10.87
CA MET A 208 6.11 2.51 10.19
C MET A 208 7.29 3.15 10.95
N THR A 209 7.34 2.99 12.27
CA THR A 209 8.37 3.62 13.10
C THR A 209 9.69 2.88 12.97
N HIS A 210 10.79 3.61 12.82
CA HIS A 210 12.13 3.06 12.64
C HIS A 210 12.25 2.00 11.53
N ASN A 211 11.39 2.06 10.52
CA ASN A 211 11.42 1.15 9.39
C ASN A 211 12.67 1.39 8.52
N PRO A 212 13.41 0.35 8.09
CA PRO A 212 14.58 0.48 7.22
C PRO A 212 14.27 0.94 5.79
N ALA A 213 13.05 0.73 5.30
CA ALA A 213 12.63 1.08 3.95
C ALA A 213 12.19 2.56 3.85
N ILE A 214 12.32 3.12 2.64
CA ILE A 214 11.72 4.42 2.33
C ILE A 214 10.22 4.24 2.15
N GLN A 215 9.42 5.03 2.87
CA GLN A 215 7.97 5.02 2.74
C GLN A 215 7.50 6.26 1.96
N LEU A 216 6.89 6.06 0.79
CA LEU A 216 6.39 7.11 -0.08
C LEU A 216 4.87 7.04 -0.21
N PHE A 217 4.19 8.17 -0.14
CA PHE A 217 2.73 8.23 -0.12
C PHE A 217 2.22 9.07 -1.29
N GLY A 218 1.42 8.47 -2.17
CA GLY A 218 0.94 9.11 -3.40
C GLY A 218 -0.57 9.32 -3.40
N ALA A 219 -1.00 10.59 -3.27
CA ALA A 219 -2.40 11.00 -3.40
C ALA A 219 -2.66 11.69 -4.74
N GLY A 220 -3.07 10.91 -5.75
CA GLY A 220 -3.20 11.40 -7.13
C GLY A 220 -4.33 12.41 -7.32
N ARG A 221 -5.52 12.10 -6.78
CA ARG A 221 -6.71 12.97 -6.87
C ARG A 221 -6.51 14.29 -6.11
N GLU A 222 -5.92 14.21 -4.91
CA GLU A 222 -5.67 15.36 -4.03
C GLU A 222 -4.35 16.08 -4.35
N LYS A 223 -3.58 15.55 -5.33
CA LYS A 223 -2.33 16.13 -5.82
C LYS A 223 -1.30 16.35 -4.70
N ARG A 224 -1.09 15.35 -3.84
CA ARG A 224 -0.07 15.37 -2.76
C ARG A 224 0.87 14.17 -2.83
N ILE A 225 2.13 14.41 -2.50
CA ILE A 225 3.15 13.39 -2.22
C ILE A 225 3.75 13.71 -0.85
N TYR A 226 3.90 12.71 0.01
CA TYR A 226 4.60 12.83 1.29
C TYR A 226 5.42 11.58 1.54
N ALA A 227 6.31 11.63 2.53
CA ALA A 227 7.24 10.54 2.80
C ALA A 227 7.59 10.42 4.28
N VAL A 228 8.01 9.22 4.65
CA VAL A 228 8.70 8.91 5.90
C VAL A 228 10.06 8.29 5.51
N PRO A 229 11.19 8.98 5.76
CA PRO A 229 12.51 8.41 5.52
C PRO A 229 12.80 7.19 6.41
N PRO A 230 13.79 6.37 6.06
CA PRO A 230 14.24 5.26 6.88
C PRO A 230 14.58 5.72 8.30
N TYR A 231 14.34 4.84 9.27
CA TYR A 231 14.67 5.06 10.67
C TYR A 231 14.02 6.28 11.33
N THR A 232 12.97 6.85 10.72
CA THR A 232 12.24 7.99 11.28
C THR A 232 11.25 7.54 12.35
N THR A 233 11.15 8.29 13.45
CA THR A 233 10.15 8.05 14.48
C THR A 233 8.75 8.40 13.96
N VAL A 234 7.82 7.44 14.06
CA VAL A 234 6.40 7.60 13.75
C VAL A 234 5.61 7.18 14.99
N ARG A 235 4.90 8.12 15.62
CA ARG A 235 4.13 7.85 16.84
C ARG A 235 2.64 8.04 16.58
N SER A 236 1.83 7.00 16.77
CA SER A 236 0.37 7.14 16.78
C SER A 236 -0.05 8.09 17.90
N LEU A 237 -1.01 8.99 17.64
CA LEU A 237 -1.52 9.88 18.69
C LEU A 237 -2.27 9.08 19.76
N ASP A 238 -1.99 9.35 21.03
CA ASP A 238 -2.66 8.74 22.17
C ASP A 238 -2.61 9.68 23.37
N PHE A 239 -3.09 9.19 24.51
CA PHE A 239 -3.04 9.88 25.79
C PHE A 239 -2.37 8.96 26.81
N ASP A 240 -1.76 9.53 27.85
CA ASP A 240 -1.08 8.75 28.90
C ASP A 240 -2.04 7.79 29.62
N ASP A 241 -3.30 8.20 29.79
CA ASP A 241 -4.37 7.39 30.40
C ASP A 241 -5.10 6.48 29.39
N HIS A 242 -4.94 6.73 28.09
CA HIS A 242 -5.52 5.94 27.00
C HIS A 242 -4.46 5.65 25.92
N PRO A 243 -3.51 4.75 26.21
CA PRO A 243 -2.41 4.45 25.30
C PRO A 243 -2.90 3.78 24.02
N PHE A 244 -2.13 3.96 22.94
CA PHE A 244 -2.44 3.35 21.65
C PHE A 244 -2.54 1.81 21.73
N LYS A 245 -3.61 1.25 21.17
CA LYS A 245 -3.85 -0.20 21.10
C LYS A 245 -4.18 -0.63 19.67
N VAL A 246 -3.49 -1.68 19.21
CA VAL A 246 -3.77 -2.33 17.92
C VAL A 246 -4.97 -3.29 18.02
N GLN A 247 -5.48 -3.71 16.87
CA GLN A 247 -6.47 -4.79 16.80
C GLN A 247 -5.91 -6.11 17.34
N SER A 248 -6.79 -6.93 17.91
CA SER A 248 -6.47 -8.28 18.38
C SER A 248 -7.66 -9.19 18.11
N TRP A 249 -7.40 -10.45 17.76
CA TRP A 249 -8.41 -11.47 17.55
C TRP A 249 -8.29 -12.55 18.62
N LYS A 250 -9.43 -13.18 18.97
CA LYS A 250 -9.42 -14.41 19.78
C LYS A 250 -9.05 -15.65 18.95
N SER A 251 -9.18 -15.54 17.63
CA SER A 251 -8.88 -16.58 16.66
C SER A 251 -7.45 -16.43 16.12
N CYS A 252 -6.92 -17.51 15.57
CA CYS A 252 -5.73 -17.50 14.73
C CYS A 252 -6.13 -17.61 13.25
N CYS A 253 -5.18 -17.41 12.34
CA CYS A 253 -5.37 -17.70 10.93
C CYS A 253 -5.75 -19.18 10.75
N ALA A 254 -6.90 -19.43 10.12
CA ALA A 254 -7.45 -20.76 9.86
C ALA A 254 -6.52 -21.61 8.99
N LEU A 255 -5.68 -20.99 8.15
CA LEU A 255 -4.79 -21.68 7.22
C LEU A 255 -3.40 -21.98 7.79
N CYS A 256 -2.75 -21.00 8.42
CA CYS A 256 -1.35 -21.09 8.86
C CYS A 256 -1.15 -20.95 10.38
N GLY A 257 -2.23 -20.76 11.14
CA GLY A 257 -2.20 -20.66 12.61
C GLY A 257 -1.56 -19.39 13.16
N ALA A 258 -1.27 -18.37 12.34
CA ALA A 258 -0.72 -17.10 12.81
C ALA A 258 -1.65 -16.39 13.81
N THR A 259 -1.08 -15.82 14.87
CA THR A 259 -1.79 -15.02 15.90
C THR A 259 -1.29 -13.58 15.98
N ASP A 260 -0.27 -13.29 15.19
CA ASP A 260 0.54 -12.08 15.13
C ASP A 260 0.35 -11.31 13.81
N SER A 261 -0.62 -11.70 12.98
CA SER A 261 -0.95 -11.07 11.71
C SER A 261 -2.31 -10.36 11.77
N TYR A 262 -2.52 -9.41 10.85
CA TYR A 262 -3.84 -8.87 10.62
C TYR A 262 -4.73 -9.92 9.95
N LEU A 263 -5.92 -10.18 10.52
CA LEU A 263 -6.83 -11.21 10.04
C LEU A 263 -8.03 -10.61 9.31
N ASP A 264 -8.27 -11.09 8.10
CA ASP A 264 -9.51 -10.89 7.37
C ASP A 264 -10.57 -11.90 7.80
N GLU A 265 -11.80 -11.42 7.90
CA GLU A 265 -12.95 -12.25 8.22
C GLU A 265 -13.65 -12.66 6.92
N VAL A 266 -13.69 -13.96 6.66
CA VAL A 266 -14.37 -14.56 5.50
C VAL A 266 -15.62 -15.26 5.99
N VAL A 267 -16.78 -14.87 5.43
CA VAL A 267 -18.07 -15.53 5.69
C VAL A 267 -18.12 -16.83 4.88
N THR A 268 -18.30 -17.97 5.56
CA THR A 268 -18.22 -19.29 4.93
C THR A 268 -19.58 -19.88 4.57
N ASP A 269 -20.66 -19.40 5.19
CA ASP A 269 -22.02 -19.86 4.94
C ASP A 269 -23.08 -18.79 5.30
N ASP A 270 -24.31 -19.02 4.84
CA ASP A 270 -25.47 -18.15 5.13
C ASP A 270 -26.03 -18.32 6.56
N LYS A 271 -25.43 -19.20 7.37
CA LYS A 271 -25.84 -19.49 8.76
C LYS A 271 -24.94 -18.80 9.79
N GLY A 272 -24.02 -17.95 9.34
CA GLY A 272 -23.14 -17.15 10.17
C GLY A 272 -21.77 -17.77 10.45
N GLY A 273 -21.40 -18.84 9.75
CA GLY A 273 -20.05 -19.39 9.75
C GLY A 273 -19.03 -18.38 9.27
N ARG A 274 -17.91 -18.29 9.99
CA ARG A 274 -16.84 -17.31 9.77
C ARG A 274 -15.50 -18.01 9.93
N MET A 275 -14.57 -17.68 9.04
CA MET A 275 -13.17 -18.05 9.17
C MET A 275 -12.31 -16.78 9.18
N PHE A 276 -11.24 -16.80 9.96
CA PHE A 276 -10.27 -15.71 10.03
C PHE A 276 -9.00 -16.15 9.33
N VAL A 277 -8.51 -15.38 8.36
CA VAL A 277 -7.30 -15.72 7.60
C VAL A 277 -6.35 -14.53 7.54
N CYS A 278 -5.05 -14.79 7.41
CA CYS A 278 -4.09 -13.71 7.21
C CYS A 278 -4.48 -12.86 6.01
N SER A 279 -4.55 -11.56 6.20
CA SER A 279 -4.73 -10.59 5.12
C SER A 279 -3.48 -10.47 4.25
N ASP A 280 -2.29 -10.66 4.83
CA ASP A 280 -1.05 -10.79 4.06
C ASP A 280 -0.90 -12.24 3.54
N THR A 281 -1.13 -12.43 2.24
CA THR A 281 -1.14 -13.74 1.60
C THR A 281 0.26 -14.33 1.45
N ASP A 282 1.28 -13.50 1.21
CA ASP A 282 2.69 -13.90 1.12
C ASP A 282 3.18 -14.43 2.47
N HIS A 283 2.91 -13.68 3.55
CA HIS A 283 3.21 -14.12 4.90
C HIS A 283 2.52 -15.45 5.23
N CYS A 284 1.24 -15.59 4.85
CA CYS A 284 0.49 -16.83 5.05
C CYS A 284 1.12 -18.01 4.30
N ALA A 285 1.42 -17.83 3.01
CA ALA A 285 2.02 -18.85 2.16
C ALA A 285 3.39 -19.29 2.67
N THR A 286 4.24 -18.33 3.05
CA THR A 286 5.57 -18.57 3.62
C THR A 286 5.48 -19.42 4.89
N ARG A 287 4.55 -19.09 5.80
CA ARG A 287 4.34 -19.89 7.01
C ARG A 287 3.86 -21.31 6.71
N ARG A 288 2.96 -21.47 5.74
CA ARG A 288 2.49 -22.80 5.34
C ARG A 288 3.59 -23.64 4.69
N ALA A 289 4.44 -23.03 3.86
CA ALA A 289 5.61 -23.68 3.28
C ALA A 289 6.61 -24.13 4.37
N ALA A 290 6.71 -23.39 5.48
CA ALA A 290 7.48 -23.78 6.66
C ALA A 290 6.79 -24.85 7.54
N GLY A 291 5.63 -25.38 7.13
CA GLY A 291 4.91 -26.45 7.82
C GLY A 291 3.92 -25.98 8.89
N HIS A 292 3.66 -24.67 9.02
CA HIS A 292 2.62 -24.19 9.92
C HIS A 292 1.22 -24.46 9.35
N VAL A 293 0.37 -25.09 10.16
CA VAL A 293 -0.99 -25.47 9.79
C VAL A 293 -1.97 -24.89 10.81
N GLY A 294 -2.93 -24.11 10.32
CA GLY A 294 -4.05 -23.63 11.13
C GLY A 294 -5.18 -24.67 11.25
N PRO A 295 -6.21 -24.39 12.06
CA PRO A 295 -7.34 -25.31 12.30
C PRO A 295 -7.98 -25.90 11.04
N GLU A 296 -8.04 -25.14 9.94
CA GLU A 296 -8.64 -25.52 8.65
C GLU A 296 -7.58 -25.75 7.55
N GLY A 297 -6.28 -25.68 7.86
CA GLY A 297 -5.20 -25.69 6.87
C GLY A 297 -5.02 -27.02 6.12
N GLY A 298 -5.62 -28.11 6.61
CA GLY A 298 -5.68 -29.42 5.96
C GLY A 298 -6.99 -29.69 5.21
N ASN A 299 -7.97 -28.77 5.24
CA ASN A 299 -9.28 -28.93 4.63
C ASN A 299 -9.28 -28.39 3.19
N PRO A 300 -9.43 -29.24 2.15
CA PRO A 300 -9.37 -28.82 0.74
C PRO A 300 -10.37 -27.71 0.39
N THR A 301 -11.51 -27.68 1.07
CA THR A 301 -12.59 -26.71 0.84
C THR A 301 -12.22 -25.32 1.36
N ALA A 302 -11.49 -25.24 2.48
CA ALA A 302 -11.02 -23.97 3.05
C ALA A 302 -9.93 -23.33 2.19
N LEU A 303 -9.09 -24.14 1.53
CA LEU A 303 -8.12 -23.68 0.54
C LEU A 303 -8.80 -23.06 -0.69
N ALA A 304 -9.88 -23.66 -1.17
CA ALA A 304 -10.60 -23.19 -2.36
C ALA A 304 -11.29 -21.83 -2.13
N LEU A 305 -11.86 -21.62 -0.92
CA LEU A 305 -12.54 -20.38 -0.52
C LEU A 305 -11.60 -19.16 -0.51
N THR A 306 -10.31 -19.35 -0.23
CA THR A 306 -9.30 -18.27 -0.32
C THR A 306 -8.78 -18.01 -1.73
N SER A 307 -9.04 -18.91 -2.67
CA SER A 307 -8.63 -18.79 -4.10
C SER A 307 -9.80 -18.44 -5.03
N LEU A 308 -10.94 -17.99 -4.49
CA LEU A 308 -12.13 -17.58 -5.26
C LEU A 308 -11.92 -16.25 -6.00
N ASN A 309 -10.97 -16.24 -6.95
CA ASN A 309 -10.87 -15.28 -8.04
C ASN A 309 -10.40 -15.95 -9.36
N GLU A 310 -10.16 -17.27 -9.40
CA GLU A 310 -9.63 -17.95 -10.60
C GLU A 310 -10.66 -18.59 -11.55
N THR A 311 -11.96 -18.54 -11.26
CA THR A 311 -12.97 -19.21 -12.11
C THR A 311 -13.95 -18.25 -12.78
N GLU A 312 -13.44 -17.39 -13.66
CA GLU A 312 -14.16 -16.97 -14.87
C GLU A 312 -13.19 -16.98 -16.06
N LYS A 313 -12.77 -18.20 -16.46
CA LYS A 313 -12.35 -18.43 -17.84
C LYS A 313 -13.63 -18.56 -18.68
N GLU A 314 -14.03 -17.50 -19.37
CA GLU A 314 -14.95 -17.65 -20.49
C GLU A 314 -14.29 -18.50 -21.59
N PRO A 315 -15.02 -19.44 -22.22
CA PRO A 315 -14.52 -20.21 -23.33
C PRO A 315 -14.59 -19.41 -24.63
N SER A 316 -13.47 -19.44 -25.37
CA SER A 316 -13.26 -19.11 -26.80
C SER A 316 -13.68 -17.74 -27.32
#